data_AF-A0A6M2A2C9-F1
#
_entry.id   AF-A0A6M2A2C9-F1
#
_cell.length_a   1.000
_cell.length_b   1.000
_cell.length_c   1.000
_cell.angle_alpha   90.00
_cell.angle_beta   90.00
_cell.angle_gamma   90.00
#
_symmetry.space_group_name_H-M   'P 1'
#
loop_
_entity.id
_entity.type
_entity.pdbx_description
1 polymer ?
#
loop_
_entity_poly.entity_id
_entity_poly.type
_entity_poly.pdbx_seq_one_letter_code
_entity_poly.pdbx_strand_id
1 'polypeptide(L)'
;MMLANREILMPIQPLSSSPATLPLNQEPIREGRSKTAWKTHSLVVLSYFLIGVGLALACASVYLATIIHPVLAMATPIVPIALGILLMPHQSKGLFSTASAPVFLSGQPLGIINPGVNCWLNSALQMLCNASSLKELMGDLSNGSSKAIVPSSEQKLSPFQSLYQLISAFRNYQAEAEEGERPTSSLSSAAIRKWLSNIKTEIPAEGTQEDPMAFFEEVHDRSGHFLPLMQRKNEEEELSRKDCFIPLMMLKDGKNSFTKLFNDYFSEYVADSHNQITRWFSTAPKGFLVQAKRFTWNAEGTRVKIRDSMDFPMTLQLKKEQCKEGSRTFSPDAFIIHHGASANSGHYTAYIRRSGYWWHISDSHVTQVNNLEAQNAIKSAYIVHYAQAAAQAS
;
A
#
# COMPACT_ATOMS: atom_id res chain seq x y z
N MET A 1 -16.59 -23.09 -5.64
CA MET A 1 -17.62 -23.31 -4.59
C MET A 1 -17.01 -24.09 -3.43
N MET A 2 -16.50 -23.38 -2.43
CA MET A 2 -16.52 -23.72 -1.00
C MET A 2 -15.71 -22.64 -0.25
N LEU A 3 -16.45 -21.64 0.20
CA LEU A 3 -16.10 -20.80 1.34
C LEU A 3 -16.30 -21.64 2.60
N ALA A 4 -15.30 -21.71 3.48
CA ALA A 4 -15.44 -21.72 4.94
C ALA A 4 -14.14 -22.20 5.58
N ASN A 5 -13.57 -21.37 6.46
CA ASN A 5 -13.14 -21.86 7.76
C ASN A 5 -13.24 -20.69 8.75
N ARG A 6 -14.34 -20.72 9.51
CA ARG A 6 -14.54 -19.93 10.72
C ARG A 6 -13.92 -20.70 11.88
N GLU A 7 -13.22 -19.95 12.71
CA GLU A 7 -12.73 -20.31 14.03
C GLU A 7 -13.86 -20.75 14.97
N ILE A 8 -13.59 -21.75 15.80
CA ILE A 8 -14.36 -22.10 16.99
C ILE A 8 -13.36 -22.19 18.14
N LEU A 9 -13.44 -21.25 19.09
CA LEU A 9 -13.01 -21.46 20.48
C LEU A 9 -13.96 -20.66 21.40
N MET A 10 -14.69 -21.41 22.22
CA MET A 10 -15.62 -20.92 23.23
C MET A 10 -14.89 -20.32 24.45
N PRO A 11 -15.49 -19.36 25.18
CA PRO A 11 -15.15 -19.12 26.57
C PRO A 11 -16.13 -19.84 27.51
N ILE A 12 -15.54 -20.52 28.49
CA ILE A 12 -16.17 -21.22 29.61
C ILE A 12 -16.75 -20.20 30.60
N GLN A 13 -18.00 -20.39 31.02
CA GLN A 13 -18.60 -19.74 32.19
C GLN A 13 -18.57 -20.69 33.41
N PRO A 14 -18.43 -20.21 34.66
CA PRO A 14 -18.75 -21.00 35.84
C PRO A 14 -20.20 -20.79 36.31
N LEU A 15 -20.84 -21.91 36.66
CA LEU A 15 -22.17 -21.99 37.25
C LEU A 15 -22.19 -21.69 38.77
N SER A 16 -23.39 -21.32 39.21
CA SER A 16 -23.90 -20.93 40.52
C SER A 16 -23.84 -21.94 41.67
N SER A 17 -23.90 -21.43 42.91
CA SER A 17 -24.64 -22.04 44.03
C SER A 17 -25.14 -20.98 45.04
N SER A 18 -26.39 -21.10 45.50
CA SER A 18 -27.12 -20.30 46.51
C SER A 18 -27.52 -21.23 47.69
N PRO A 19 -28.30 -20.88 48.75
CA PRO A 19 -28.65 -19.60 49.44
C PRO A 19 -28.43 -19.66 50.99
N ALA A 20 -28.67 -18.57 51.75
CA ALA A 20 -29.36 -18.62 53.07
C ALA A 20 -29.63 -17.22 53.73
N THR A 21 -30.91 -17.01 54.08
CA THR A 21 -31.51 -16.35 55.29
C THR A 21 -31.42 -14.82 55.56
N LEU A 22 -32.62 -14.21 55.59
CA LEU A 22 -33.09 -13.00 56.33
C LEU A 22 -33.47 -13.37 57.80
N PRO A 23 -33.93 -12.48 58.73
CA PRO A 23 -34.45 -11.08 58.65
C PRO A 23 -33.86 -10.14 59.76
N LEU A 24 -34.24 -8.89 60.06
CA LEU A 24 -35.56 -8.28 60.35
C LEU A 24 -35.39 -6.74 60.66
N ASN A 25 -36.37 -5.95 60.22
CA ASN A 25 -37.10 -4.88 60.97
C ASN A 25 -36.75 -3.35 60.93
N GLN A 26 -37.84 -2.62 60.62
CA GLN A 26 -38.30 -1.26 61.04
C GLN A 26 -37.99 0.00 60.22
N GLU A 27 -38.99 0.40 59.42
CA GLU A 27 -39.43 1.77 59.08
C GLU A 27 -40.18 2.41 60.29
N PRO A 28 -40.25 3.75 60.47
CA PRO A 28 -41.28 4.53 59.74
C PRO A 28 -41.03 6.04 59.43
N ILE A 29 -41.50 6.45 58.23
CA ILE A 29 -42.45 7.57 57.93
C ILE A 29 -42.12 9.02 58.36
N ARG A 30 -41.96 9.95 57.39
CA ARG A 30 -42.85 11.14 57.16
C ARG A 30 -42.45 12.04 55.96
N GLU A 31 -43.44 12.28 55.09
CA GLU A 31 -43.80 13.43 54.22
C GLU A 31 -42.80 14.60 54.08
N GLY A 32 -42.51 15.25 52.95
CA GLY A 32 -43.19 15.39 51.65
C GLY A 32 -43.09 16.87 51.18
N ARG A 33 -42.30 17.18 50.13
CA ARG A 33 -42.47 18.37 49.22
C ARG A 33 -41.59 18.29 47.94
N SER A 34 -42.28 18.17 46.80
CA SER A 34 -41.99 18.50 45.38
C SER A 34 -40.55 18.42 44.79
N LYS A 35 -40.28 17.39 43.96
CA LYS A 35 -39.08 17.25 43.10
C LYS A 35 -39.20 17.83 41.68
N THR A 36 -40.37 18.35 41.28
CA THR A 36 -40.60 18.87 39.92
C THR A 36 -40.23 20.35 39.76
N ALA A 37 -40.26 21.15 40.84
CA ALA A 37 -39.94 22.57 40.78
C ALA A 37 -38.43 22.90 40.65
N TRP A 38 -37.54 22.00 41.11
CA TRP A 38 -36.09 22.22 41.07
C TRP A 38 -35.48 21.92 39.69
N LYS A 39 -36.10 21.01 38.93
CA LYS A 39 -35.64 20.65 37.57
C LYS A 39 -35.98 21.73 36.54
N THR A 40 -37.12 22.42 36.69
CA THR A 40 -37.52 23.51 35.80
C THR A 40 -36.68 24.77 36.02
N HIS A 41 -36.33 25.11 37.27
CA HIS A 41 -35.43 26.23 37.56
C HIS A 41 -34.01 26.02 37.00
N SER A 42 -33.48 24.79 37.11
CA SER A 42 -32.12 24.48 36.63
C SER A 42 -31.99 24.52 35.11
N LEU A 43 -33.04 24.11 34.38
CA LEU A 43 -33.05 24.16 32.91
C LEU A 43 -33.18 25.59 32.36
N VAL A 44 -33.93 26.45 33.07
CA VAL A 44 -34.09 27.86 32.71
C VAL A 44 -32.79 28.64 32.93
N VAL A 45 -32.05 28.38 34.01
CA VAL A 45 -30.74 29.02 34.25
C VAL A 45 -29.70 28.57 33.21
N LEU A 46 -29.70 27.29 32.82
CA LEU A 46 -28.77 26.78 31.81
C LEU A 46 -29.08 27.36 30.41
N SER A 47 -30.34 27.59 30.06
CA SER A 47 -30.70 28.21 28.78
C SER A 47 -30.27 29.68 28.71
N TYR A 48 -30.44 30.46 29.79
CA TYR A 48 -29.93 31.84 29.85
C TYR A 48 -28.41 31.90 29.77
N PHE A 49 -27.68 30.95 30.36
CA PHE A 49 -26.22 30.86 30.25
C PHE A 49 -25.76 30.59 28.81
N LEU A 50 -26.40 29.64 28.10
CA LEU A 50 -26.07 29.34 26.71
C LEU A 50 -26.41 30.49 25.75
N ILE A 51 -27.52 31.20 26.00
CA ILE A 51 -27.88 32.41 25.24
C ILE A 51 -26.85 33.52 25.46
N GLY A 52 -26.36 33.71 26.69
CA GLY A 52 -25.30 34.67 27.01
C GLY A 52 -23.98 34.37 26.30
N VAL A 53 -23.54 33.11 26.28
CA VAL A 53 -22.32 32.69 25.57
C VAL A 53 -22.46 32.86 24.06
N GLY A 54 -23.63 32.55 23.49
CA GLY A 54 -23.92 32.76 22.07
C GLY A 54 -23.87 34.23 21.66
N LEU A 55 -24.46 35.13 22.47
CA LEU A 55 -24.42 36.58 22.24
C LEU A 55 -22.99 37.13 22.34
N ALA A 56 -22.18 36.66 23.28
CA ALA A 56 -20.78 37.08 23.41
C ALA A 56 -19.92 36.69 22.20
N LEU A 57 -20.09 35.47 21.67
CA LEU A 57 -19.39 35.01 20.47
C LEU A 57 -19.83 35.76 19.20
N ALA A 58 -21.13 36.09 19.09
CA ALA A 58 -21.64 36.92 17.99
C ALA A 58 -21.11 38.37 18.05
N CYS A 59 -21.01 38.97 19.23
CA CYS A 59 -20.40 40.29 19.39
C CYS A 59 -18.89 40.28 19.04
N ALA A 60 -18.17 39.21 19.41
CA ALA A 60 -16.75 39.05 19.08
C ALA A 60 -16.50 38.91 17.56
N SER A 61 -17.39 38.21 16.84
CA SER A 61 -17.27 38.05 15.39
C SER A 61 -17.58 39.36 14.63
N VAL A 62 -18.55 40.15 15.10
CA VAL A 62 -18.83 41.49 14.56
C VAL A 62 -17.69 42.48 14.85
N TYR A 63 -17.07 42.41 16.04
CA TYR A 63 -15.90 43.23 16.39
C TYR A 63 -14.67 42.90 15.51
N LEU A 64 -14.37 41.61 15.28
CA LEU A 64 -13.29 41.21 14.37
C LEU A 64 -13.58 41.64 12.92
N ALA A 65 -14.82 41.51 12.46
CA ALA A 65 -15.19 41.84 11.09
C ALA A 65 -15.18 43.35 10.80
N THR A 66 -15.45 44.20 11.80
CA THR A 66 -15.54 45.66 11.60
C THR A 66 -14.20 46.39 11.77
N ILE A 67 -13.24 45.80 12.50
CA ILE A 67 -11.93 46.42 12.73
C ILE A 67 -10.87 45.91 11.75
N ILE A 68 -10.92 44.62 11.37
CA ILE A 68 -9.85 44.02 10.56
C ILE A 68 -10.01 44.33 9.06
N HIS A 69 -11.23 44.64 8.60
CA HIS A 69 -11.51 44.64 7.16
C HIS A 69 -11.48 46.00 6.41
N PRO A 70 -11.46 47.20 7.04
CA PRO A 70 -11.26 48.44 6.29
C PRO A 70 -9.98 49.24 6.61
N VAL A 71 -9.07 48.78 7.49
CA VAL A 71 -7.76 49.45 7.72
C VAL A 71 -6.63 48.86 6.86
N LEU A 72 -7.03 48.44 5.65
CA LEU A 72 -6.23 48.74 4.48
C LEU A 72 -5.96 50.26 4.45
N ALA A 73 -4.93 50.63 3.71
CA ALA A 73 -4.89 51.91 3.02
C ALA A 73 -4.66 53.13 3.91
N MET A 74 -3.40 53.34 4.34
CA MET A 74 -2.66 54.58 4.04
C MET A 74 -1.20 54.45 4.53
N ALA A 75 -0.25 54.81 3.65
CA ALA A 75 1.16 55.21 3.89
C ALA A 75 2.31 54.17 3.79
N THR A 76 3.08 54.31 2.71
CA THR A 76 4.40 53.73 2.29
C THR A 76 5.62 54.48 2.92
N PRO A 77 6.95 54.24 2.64
CA PRO A 77 7.64 53.36 1.66
C PRO A 77 9.00 52.65 2.10
N ILE A 78 9.64 51.89 1.17
CA ILE A 78 11.11 51.56 0.99
C ILE A 78 11.74 50.25 1.57
N VAL A 79 11.90 49.21 0.68
CA VAL A 79 13.08 48.34 0.33
C VAL A 79 13.82 47.46 1.40
N PRO A 80 14.40 46.26 1.08
CA PRO A 80 13.93 45.03 0.40
C PRO A 80 14.12 43.77 1.32
N ILE A 81 13.72 42.55 0.89
CA ILE A 81 14.40 41.24 1.10
C ILE A 81 13.39 40.09 0.87
N ALA A 82 13.68 39.29 -0.16
CA ALA A 82 13.37 37.88 -0.37
C ALA A 82 11.99 37.31 0.10
N LEU A 83 11.08 37.06 -0.85
CA LEU A 83 10.45 35.74 -1.06
C LEU A 83 9.57 35.75 -2.32
N GLY A 84 10.04 35.13 -3.40
CA GLY A 84 9.27 34.98 -4.64
C GLY A 84 8.66 33.60 -4.76
N ILE A 85 7.44 33.39 -4.25
CA ILE A 85 6.53 32.30 -4.68
C ILE A 85 5.08 32.76 -4.41
N LEU A 86 4.44 33.37 -5.40
CA LEU A 86 3.04 33.17 -5.82
C LEU A 86 2.67 34.32 -6.77
N LEU A 87 2.41 34.01 -8.04
CA LEU A 87 1.44 34.64 -8.95
C LEU A 87 1.76 34.18 -10.37
N MET A 88 0.82 33.47 -10.98
CA MET A 88 0.87 33.07 -12.39
C MET A 88 0.83 34.31 -13.30
N PRO A 89 1.56 34.35 -14.44
CA PRO A 89 1.42 35.43 -15.39
C PRO A 89 0.29 35.16 -16.37
N HIS A 90 -0.61 36.14 -16.47
CA HIS A 90 -1.43 36.39 -17.63
C HIS A 90 -0.53 36.83 -18.80
N GLN A 91 -0.94 36.38 -19.99
CA GLN A 91 -0.31 36.53 -21.31
C GLN A 91 0.50 37.81 -21.56
N SER A 92 1.79 37.64 -21.85
CA SER A 92 2.55 38.52 -22.75
C SER A 92 2.80 37.79 -24.07
N LYS A 93 2.28 38.33 -25.16
CA LYS A 93 2.65 37.94 -26.52
C LYS A 93 3.95 38.68 -26.85
N GLY A 94 5.05 37.94 -27.05
CA GLY A 94 6.29 38.52 -27.57
C GLY A 94 7.53 37.64 -27.40
N LEU A 95 7.91 36.98 -28.50
CA LEU A 95 9.23 36.45 -28.87
C LEU A 95 9.82 35.24 -28.09
N PHE A 96 9.70 34.08 -28.74
CA PHE A 96 10.44 32.82 -28.57
C PHE A 96 10.42 32.16 -27.18
N SER A 97 9.41 31.32 -26.96
CA SER A 97 9.60 30.04 -26.28
C SER A 97 8.69 29.01 -26.94
N THR A 98 9.25 28.26 -27.89
CA THR A 98 8.69 26.98 -28.30
C THR A 98 8.84 26.07 -27.09
N ALA A 99 7.81 25.98 -26.24
CA ALA A 99 7.74 24.90 -25.26
C ALA A 99 7.68 23.60 -26.06
N SER A 100 8.85 22.99 -26.27
CA SER A 100 8.96 21.65 -26.82
C SER A 100 8.05 20.74 -26.00
N ALA A 101 7.23 19.94 -26.67
CA ALA A 101 6.51 18.85 -26.01
C ALA A 101 7.47 18.09 -25.08
N PRO A 102 7.02 17.63 -23.90
CA PRO A 102 7.90 16.95 -22.96
C PRO A 102 8.69 15.86 -23.69
N VAL A 103 10.02 15.95 -23.63
CA VAL A 103 10.93 15.03 -24.30
C VAL A 103 10.74 13.66 -23.66
N PHE A 104 10.30 12.69 -24.45
CA PHE A 104 10.25 11.30 -24.03
C PHE A 104 11.69 10.79 -23.92
N LEU A 105 12.09 10.32 -22.74
CA LEU A 105 13.47 9.90 -22.51
C LEU A 105 13.63 8.44 -22.94
N SER A 106 14.72 8.13 -23.65
CA SER A 106 15.05 6.74 -24.02
C SER A 106 15.09 5.85 -22.77
N GLY A 107 14.33 4.75 -22.77
CA GLY A 107 14.20 3.85 -21.62
C GLY A 107 13.21 4.31 -20.54
N GLN A 108 12.48 5.41 -20.77
CA GLN A 108 11.35 5.81 -19.93
C GLN A 108 10.23 4.76 -20.01
N PRO A 109 9.72 4.26 -18.87
CA PRO A 109 8.58 3.35 -18.87
C PRO A 109 7.30 4.04 -19.33
N LEU A 110 6.40 3.29 -19.95
CA LEU A 110 5.09 3.80 -20.35
C LEU A 110 4.08 3.68 -19.21
N GLY A 111 3.30 4.74 -19.00
CA GLY A 111 2.18 4.71 -18.07
C GLY A 111 1.00 3.89 -18.61
N ILE A 112 0.06 3.54 -17.73
CA ILE A 112 -1.18 2.83 -18.08
C ILE A 112 -2.36 3.72 -17.71
N ILE A 113 -3.26 3.96 -18.66
CA ILE A 113 -4.47 4.76 -18.41
C ILE A 113 -5.35 4.01 -17.42
N ASN A 114 -5.76 4.71 -16.35
CA ASN A 114 -6.70 4.20 -15.37
C ASN A 114 -8.06 4.88 -15.53
N PRO A 115 -9.06 4.22 -16.14
CA PRO A 115 -10.40 4.77 -16.28
C PRO A 115 -11.22 4.71 -14.97
N GLY A 116 -10.67 4.16 -13.88
CA GLY A 116 -11.38 4.00 -12.61
C GLY A 116 -10.48 3.60 -11.44
N VAL A 117 -10.75 2.43 -10.83
CA VAL A 117 -10.14 1.98 -9.56
C VAL A 117 -8.99 0.97 -9.73
N ASN A 118 -8.28 1.02 -10.87
CA ASN A 118 -7.36 -0.05 -11.27
C ASN A 118 -5.89 0.25 -10.99
N CYS A 119 -5.60 1.30 -10.21
CA CYS A 119 -4.22 1.69 -9.90
C CYS A 119 -3.43 0.57 -9.19
N TRP A 120 -4.10 -0.31 -8.44
CA TRP A 120 -3.49 -1.51 -7.85
C TRP A 120 -2.91 -2.45 -8.92
N LEU A 121 -3.66 -2.65 -10.01
CA LEU A 121 -3.26 -3.51 -11.12
C LEU A 121 -2.17 -2.85 -11.95
N ASN A 122 -2.31 -1.55 -12.22
CA ASN A 122 -1.32 -0.79 -12.94
C ASN A 122 0.05 -0.87 -12.24
N SER A 123 0.08 -0.58 -10.94
CA SER A 123 1.31 -0.64 -10.15
C SER A 123 1.88 -2.06 -10.06
N ALA A 124 1.04 -3.08 -9.92
CA ALA A 124 1.46 -4.48 -9.93
C ALA A 124 2.11 -4.88 -11.27
N LEU A 125 1.48 -4.56 -12.40
CA LEU A 125 2.02 -4.84 -13.73
C LEU A 125 3.33 -4.11 -14.00
N GLN A 126 3.42 -2.85 -13.59
CA GLN A 126 4.66 -2.07 -13.70
C GLN A 126 5.81 -2.73 -12.94
N MET A 127 5.57 -3.17 -11.71
CA MET A 127 6.60 -3.87 -10.94
C MET A 127 6.92 -5.24 -11.55
N LEU A 128 5.91 -6.05 -11.91
CA LEU A 128 6.08 -7.38 -12.49
C LEU A 128 6.97 -7.36 -13.74
N CYS A 129 6.81 -6.38 -14.63
CA CYS A 129 7.51 -6.37 -15.92
C CYS A 129 8.85 -5.64 -15.92
N ASN A 130 9.12 -4.81 -14.90
CA ASN A 130 10.34 -4.00 -14.84
C ASN A 130 11.31 -4.43 -13.74
N ALA A 131 10.86 -5.11 -12.68
CA ALA A 131 11.76 -5.67 -11.68
C ALA A 131 12.57 -6.83 -12.27
N SER A 132 13.87 -6.87 -12.01
CA SER A 132 14.85 -7.73 -12.71
C SER A 132 14.49 -9.23 -12.72
N SER A 133 14.40 -9.89 -11.57
CA SER A 133 14.08 -11.32 -11.50
C SER A 133 12.62 -11.64 -11.82
N LEU A 134 11.69 -10.70 -11.62
CA LEU A 134 10.30 -10.87 -12.06
C LEU A 134 10.19 -10.82 -13.60
N LYS A 135 11.01 -9.98 -14.26
CA LYS A 135 11.11 -9.93 -15.72
C LYS A 135 11.70 -11.23 -16.29
N GLU A 136 12.64 -11.87 -15.60
CA GLU A 136 13.18 -13.18 -15.97
C GLU A 136 12.13 -14.29 -15.84
N LEU A 137 11.41 -14.34 -14.71
CA LEU A 137 10.27 -15.24 -14.51
C LEU A 137 9.30 -15.20 -15.69
N MET A 138 9.04 -14.00 -16.22
CA MET A 138 8.18 -13.82 -17.39
C MET A 138 8.84 -14.21 -18.72
N GLY A 139 10.16 -14.10 -18.83
CA GLY A 139 10.93 -14.59 -19.99
C GLY A 139 10.82 -16.09 -20.13
N ASP A 140 10.93 -16.82 -19.03
CA ASP A 140 10.86 -18.29 -19.02
C ASP A 140 9.45 -18.79 -19.38
N LEU A 141 8.41 -18.03 -19.03
CA LEU A 141 7.03 -18.26 -19.50
C LEU A 141 6.87 -18.07 -21.03
N SER A 142 7.80 -17.37 -21.70
CA SER A 142 7.70 -16.90 -23.10
C SER A 142 8.38 -17.75 -24.17
N ASN A 143 8.97 -18.89 -23.80
CA ASN A 143 9.55 -19.84 -24.77
C ASN A 143 8.50 -20.54 -25.67
N GLY A 144 7.22 -20.19 -25.56
CA GLY A 144 6.20 -20.43 -26.58
C GLY A 144 5.97 -19.19 -27.44
N SER A 145 6.59 -19.13 -28.62
CA SER A 145 6.39 -18.06 -29.60
C SER A 145 4.93 -17.94 -30.01
N SER A 146 4.27 -16.85 -29.61
CA SER A 146 3.09 -16.33 -30.28
C SER A 146 2.97 -14.84 -29.95
N LYS A 147 2.86 -14.00 -30.99
CA LYS A 147 2.50 -12.58 -30.84
C LYS A 147 1.26 -12.48 -29.94
N ALA A 148 1.29 -11.60 -28.95
CA ALA A 148 0.16 -11.40 -28.05
C ALA A 148 -1.05 -10.89 -28.85
N ILE A 149 -2.08 -11.73 -29.00
CA ILE A 149 -3.39 -11.34 -29.52
C ILE A 149 -4.26 -11.06 -28.29
N VAL A 150 -4.93 -9.91 -28.23
CA VAL A 150 -6.04 -9.72 -27.29
C VAL A 150 -7.05 -10.82 -27.59
N PRO A 151 -7.39 -11.73 -26.66
CA PRO A 151 -8.35 -12.78 -26.95
C PRO A 151 -9.62 -12.11 -27.47
N SER A 152 -10.07 -12.54 -28.65
CA SER A 152 -11.44 -12.23 -29.08
C SER A 152 -12.38 -12.72 -27.97
N SER A 153 -13.54 -12.08 -27.80
CA SER A 153 -14.50 -12.45 -26.74
C SER A 153 -14.93 -13.93 -26.76
N GLU A 154 -14.58 -14.67 -27.81
CA GLU A 154 -15.01 -16.05 -28.06
C GLU A 154 -13.91 -17.09 -27.79
N GLN A 155 -12.63 -16.70 -27.68
CA GLN A 155 -11.56 -17.68 -27.44
C GLN A 155 -11.42 -17.97 -25.94
N LYS A 156 -11.83 -19.18 -25.53
CA LYS A 156 -11.70 -19.66 -24.15
C LYS A 156 -10.27 -20.08 -23.86
N LEU A 157 -9.45 -19.14 -23.39
CA LEU A 157 -8.08 -19.40 -22.93
C LEU A 157 -8.09 -20.01 -21.53
N SER A 158 -7.08 -20.84 -21.23
CA SER A 158 -6.82 -21.22 -19.83
C SER A 158 -6.38 -20.00 -19.02
N PRO A 159 -6.55 -20.01 -17.69
CA PRO A 159 -6.07 -18.91 -16.85
C PRO A 159 -4.57 -18.63 -17.00
N PHE A 160 -3.75 -19.68 -17.15
CA PHE A 160 -2.32 -19.54 -17.38
C PHE A 160 -2.00 -18.89 -18.74
N GLN A 161 -2.69 -19.31 -19.81
CA GLN A 161 -2.55 -18.70 -21.13
C GLN A 161 -2.98 -17.22 -21.13
N SER A 162 -4.03 -16.90 -20.39
CA SER A 162 -4.52 -15.52 -20.26
C SER A 162 -3.51 -14.64 -19.52
N LEU A 163 -2.91 -15.16 -18.44
CA LEU A 163 -1.85 -14.48 -17.71
C LEU A 163 -0.62 -14.25 -18.60
N TYR A 164 -0.23 -15.27 -19.35
CA TYR A 164 0.88 -15.18 -20.30
C TYR A 164 0.64 -14.10 -21.37
N GLN A 165 -0.52 -14.10 -22.02
CA GLN A 165 -0.84 -13.11 -23.05
C GLN A 165 -0.91 -11.70 -22.51
N LEU A 166 -1.47 -11.50 -21.30
CA LEU A 166 -1.48 -10.21 -20.62
C LEU A 166 -0.06 -9.68 -20.42
N ILE A 167 0.80 -10.52 -19.85
CA ILE A 167 2.20 -10.17 -19.58
C ILE A 167 2.94 -9.85 -20.88
N SER A 168 2.78 -10.68 -21.91
CA SER A 168 3.40 -10.48 -23.22
C SER A 168 2.93 -9.18 -23.90
N ALA A 169 1.63 -8.90 -23.87
CA ALA A 169 1.07 -7.65 -24.41
C ALA A 169 1.65 -6.42 -23.69
N PHE A 170 1.74 -6.47 -22.36
CA PHE A 170 2.29 -5.35 -21.60
C PHE A 170 3.79 -5.17 -21.80
N ARG A 171 4.56 -6.27 -21.96
CA ARG A 171 5.98 -6.17 -22.35
C ARG A 171 6.17 -5.51 -23.71
N ASN A 172 5.38 -5.92 -24.71
CA ASN A 172 5.47 -5.34 -26.05
C ASN A 172 5.13 -3.84 -26.02
N TYR A 173 4.09 -3.45 -25.29
CA TYR A 173 3.76 -2.05 -25.05
C TYR A 173 4.94 -1.30 -24.41
N GLN A 174 5.59 -1.87 -23.38
CA GLN A 174 6.77 -1.26 -22.75
C GLN A 174 8.01 -1.23 -23.66
N ALA A 175 8.08 -2.05 -24.71
CA ALA A 175 9.19 -2.07 -25.66
C ALA A 175 9.07 -0.96 -26.71
N GLU A 176 7.85 -0.48 -27.03
CA GLU A 176 7.66 0.70 -27.90
C GLU A 176 8.38 1.95 -27.35
N ALA A 177 8.58 2.02 -26.03
CA ALA A 177 9.37 3.07 -25.37
C ALA A 177 10.87 3.03 -25.67
N GLU A 178 11.40 1.89 -26.12
CA GLU A 178 12.84 1.73 -26.33
C GLU A 178 13.29 2.21 -27.72
N GLU A 179 12.34 2.40 -28.64
CA GLU A 179 12.60 2.84 -30.02
C GLU A 179 12.74 4.36 -30.20
N GLY A 180 12.69 5.13 -29.10
CA GLY A 180 13.05 6.56 -29.08
C GLY A 180 12.02 7.52 -29.68
N GLU A 181 10.93 7.02 -30.25
CA GLU A 181 9.77 7.82 -30.68
C GLU A 181 8.67 7.84 -29.60
N ARG A 182 7.83 8.87 -29.61
CA ARG A 182 6.69 8.93 -28.67
C ARG A 182 5.76 7.75 -29.00
N PRO A 183 5.43 6.89 -28.02
CA PRO A 183 4.55 5.75 -28.27
C PRO A 183 3.22 6.25 -28.85
N THR A 184 2.82 5.66 -29.97
CA THR A 184 1.54 5.96 -30.64
C THR A 184 0.39 5.16 -30.04
N SER A 185 0.71 4.06 -29.35
CA SER A 185 -0.27 3.23 -28.66
C SER A 185 -0.54 3.75 -27.24
N SER A 186 -1.72 3.44 -26.73
CA SER A 186 -2.06 3.68 -25.33
C SER A 186 -2.70 2.42 -24.77
N LEU A 187 -2.32 2.02 -23.56
CA LEU A 187 -2.94 0.91 -22.86
C LEU A 187 -3.82 1.40 -21.72
N SER A 188 -5.06 0.93 -21.66
CA SER A 188 -5.96 1.18 -20.54
C SER A 188 -6.15 -0.06 -19.69
N SER A 189 -6.28 0.13 -18.39
CA SER A 189 -6.52 -0.98 -17.46
C SER A 189 -7.91 -1.60 -17.60
N ALA A 190 -8.88 -0.90 -18.21
CA ALA A 190 -10.15 -1.50 -18.61
C ALA A 190 -9.95 -2.60 -19.67
N ALA A 191 -9.08 -2.38 -20.67
CA ALA A 191 -8.74 -3.42 -21.65
C ALA A 191 -8.03 -4.60 -20.96
N ILE A 192 -7.14 -4.30 -20.01
CA ILE A 192 -6.42 -5.30 -19.21
C ILE A 192 -7.37 -6.21 -18.41
N ARG A 193 -8.45 -5.65 -17.84
CA ARG A 193 -9.42 -6.41 -17.02
C ARG A 193 -10.06 -7.59 -17.76
N LYS A 194 -10.16 -7.54 -19.10
CA LYS A 194 -10.64 -8.68 -19.91
C LYS A 194 -9.75 -9.91 -19.80
N TRP A 195 -8.42 -9.75 -19.69
CA TRP A 195 -7.55 -10.89 -19.45
C TRP A 195 -7.67 -11.39 -18.01
N LEU A 196 -7.78 -10.47 -17.06
CA LEU A 196 -7.96 -10.83 -15.65
C LEU A 196 -9.21 -11.69 -15.43
N SER A 197 -10.30 -11.52 -16.21
CA SER A 197 -11.54 -12.28 -15.99
C SER A 197 -11.36 -13.76 -16.31
N ASN A 198 -10.41 -14.06 -17.18
CA ASN A 198 -10.03 -15.42 -17.52
C ASN A 198 -8.98 -15.98 -16.55
N ILE A 199 -8.23 -15.11 -15.88
CA ILE A 199 -7.22 -15.49 -14.87
C ILE A 199 -7.89 -15.78 -13.52
N LYS A 200 -8.82 -14.91 -13.09
CA LYS A 200 -9.51 -14.97 -11.81
C LYS A 200 -10.99 -15.20 -12.07
N THR A 201 -11.53 -16.35 -11.64
CA THR A 201 -12.93 -16.73 -11.89
C THR A 201 -13.93 -15.79 -11.23
N GLU A 202 -13.48 -15.04 -10.23
CA GLU A 202 -14.23 -14.02 -9.50
C GLU A 202 -13.39 -12.74 -9.48
N ILE A 203 -13.32 -12.00 -10.59
CA ILE A 203 -12.92 -10.60 -10.47
C ILE A 203 -14.04 -9.89 -9.71
N PRO A 204 -13.75 -9.21 -8.59
CA PRO A 204 -14.62 -8.23 -8.01
C PRO A 204 -15.20 -7.25 -9.05
N ALA A 205 -16.45 -6.83 -8.85
CA ALA A 205 -17.13 -5.89 -9.74
C ALA A 205 -16.32 -4.60 -9.95
N GLU A 206 -16.50 -3.98 -11.12
CA GLU A 206 -15.94 -2.67 -11.45
C GLU A 206 -16.25 -1.66 -10.32
N GLY A 207 -15.24 -0.91 -9.87
CA GLY A 207 -15.36 0.01 -8.73
C GLY A 207 -14.80 -0.50 -7.40
N THR A 208 -14.38 -1.77 -7.30
CA THR A 208 -13.66 -2.30 -6.13
C THR A 208 -12.13 -2.24 -6.30
N GLN A 209 -11.43 -1.73 -5.28
CA GLN A 209 -9.97 -1.79 -5.22
C GLN A 209 -9.52 -3.17 -4.74
N GLU A 210 -8.51 -3.73 -5.38
CA GLU A 210 -7.89 -4.99 -4.97
C GLU A 210 -6.46 -4.76 -4.44
N ASP A 211 -5.86 -5.82 -3.92
CA ASP A 211 -4.52 -5.83 -3.35
C ASP A 211 -3.49 -6.25 -4.41
N PRO A 212 -2.47 -5.43 -4.72
CA PRO A 212 -1.38 -5.83 -5.61
C PRO A 212 -0.71 -7.15 -5.20
N MET A 213 -0.64 -7.47 -3.91
CA MET A 213 -0.02 -8.72 -3.44
C MET A 213 -0.83 -9.95 -3.85
N ALA A 214 -2.16 -9.88 -3.82
CA ALA A 214 -3.02 -10.99 -4.25
C ALA A 214 -2.82 -11.31 -5.74
N PHE A 215 -2.49 -10.29 -6.56
CA PHE A 215 -2.10 -10.52 -7.94
C PHE A 215 -0.75 -11.25 -8.06
N PHE A 216 0.24 -10.89 -7.24
CA PHE A 216 1.52 -11.63 -7.24
C PHE A 216 1.36 -13.07 -6.77
N GLU A 217 0.56 -13.33 -5.73
CA GLU A 217 0.23 -14.70 -5.29
C GLU A 217 -0.32 -15.53 -6.45
N GLU A 218 -1.30 -14.98 -7.18
CA GLU A 218 -1.90 -15.62 -8.35
C GLU A 218 -0.88 -15.91 -9.46
N VAL A 219 0.05 -14.98 -9.72
CA VAL A 219 1.12 -15.16 -10.71
C VAL A 219 2.05 -16.30 -10.32
N HIS A 220 2.46 -16.38 -9.05
CA HIS A 220 3.37 -17.41 -8.57
C HIS A 220 2.68 -18.78 -8.53
N ASP A 221 1.44 -18.86 -8.04
CA ASP A 221 0.65 -20.10 -8.01
C ASP A 221 0.46 -20.69 -9.41
N ARG A 222 0.21 -19.84 -10.41
CA ARG A 222 0.03 -20.29 -11.80
C ARG A 222 1.34 -20.62 -12.50
N SER A 223 2.42 -19.90 -12.20
CA SER A 223 3.73 -20.14 -12.81
C SER A 223 4.48 -21.29 -12.15
N GLY A 224 4.10 -21.70 -10.94
CA GLY A 224 4.82 -22.70 -10.15
C GLY A 224 6.18 -22.22 -9.63
N HIS A 225 6.50 -20.94 -9.80
CA HIS A 225 7.74 -20.36 -9.32
C HIS A 225 7.51 -19.81 -7.92
N PHE A 226 8.20 -20.37 -6.93
CA PHE A 226 8.16 -19.95 -5.54
C PHE A 226 9.57 -19.59 -5.07
N LEU A 227 9.65 -18.87 -3.95
CA LEU A 227 10.93 -18.66 -3.30
C LEU A 227 11.51 -20.02 -2.86
N PRO A 228 12.84 -20.23 -2.98
CA PRO A 228 13.51 -21.45 -2.54
C PRO A 228 13.62 -21.48 -1.01
N LEU A 229 12.49 -21.37 -0.31
CA LEU A 229 12.41 -21.28 1.13
C LEU A 229 12.20 -22.66 1.74
N MET A 230 13.01 -22.96 2.74
CA MET A 230 12.88 -24.11 3.60
C MET A 230 12.44 -23.67 4.99
N GLN A 231 11.82 -24.58 5.72
CA GLN A 231 11.47 -24.39 7.11
C GLN A 231 11.78 -25.64 7.92
N ARG A 232 12.13 -25.42 9.18
CA ARG A 232 12.21 -26.44 10.22
C ARG A 232 11.48 -25.96 11.46
N LYS A 233 10.84 -26.88 12.17
CA LYS A 233 10.19 -26.63 13.47
C LYS A 233 10.87 -27.49 14.53
N ASN A 234 11.35 -26.92 15.64
CA ASN A 234 11.91 -27.67 16.79
C ASN A 234 12.91 -28.80 16.46
N GLU A 235 13.78 -28.60 15.46
CA GLU A 235 14.73 -29.64 15.02
C GLU A 235 14.07 -30.88 14.37
N GLU A 236 12.78 -30.83 14.04
CA GLU A 236 12.05 -31.81 13.24
C GLU A 236 12.46 -31.75 11.74
N GLU A 237 11.72 -32.44 10.88
CA GLU A 237 12.02 -32.56 9.45
C GLU A 237 12.03 -31.20 8.71
N GLU A 238 12.96 -31.04 7.77
CA GLU A 238 13.04 -29.87 6.89
C GLU A 238 11.99 -29.98 5.77
N LEU A 239 11.20 -28.93 5.58
CA LEU A 239 10.14 -28.90 4.57
C LEU A 239 10.31 -27.70 3.64
N SER A 240 10.04 -27.90 2.35
CA SER A 240 9.95 -26.80 1.39
C SER A 240 8.68 -26.00 1.62
N ARG A 241 8.79 -24.67 1.55
CA ARG A 241 7.65 -23.75 1.54
C ARG A 241 7.26 -23.39 0.11
N LYS A 242 6.01 -22.97 -0.06
CA LYS A 242 5.47 -22.41 -1.31
C LYS A 242 5.16 -20.92 -1.13
N ASP A 243 6.10 -20.20 -0.55
CA ASP A 243 5.96 -18.77 -0.33
C ASP A 243 6.40 -18.02 -1.60
N CYS A 244 5.63 -17.04 -2.02
CA CYS A 244 5.98 -16.15 -3.13
C CYS A 244 6.55 -14.80 -2.67
N PHE A 245 6.46 -14.49 -1.37
CA PHE A 245 6.98 -13.27 -0.76
C PHE A 245 7.26 -13.46 0.73
N ILE A 246 7.95 -12.49 1.32
CA ILE A 246 8.23 -12.40 2.75
C ILE A 246 7.27 -11.37 3.39
N PRO A 247 6.29 -11.78 4.20
CA PRO A 247 5.43 -10.86 4.94
C PRO A 247 6.15 -10.30 6.18
N LEU A 248 6.24 -8.98 6.27
CA LEU A 248 6.68 -8.28 7.47
C LEU A 248 5.47 -7.76 8.25
N MET A 249 5.25 -8.35 9.42
CA MET A 249 4.13 -8.03 10.30
C MET A 249 4.39 -6.71 11.01
N MET A 250 3.77 -5.63 10.53
CA MET A 250 3.89 -4.32 11.16
C MET A 250 3.02 -4.22 12.41
N LEU A 251 3.53 -3.51 13.41
CA LEU A 251 2.86 -3.18 14.66
C LEU A 251 2.45 -1.71 14.69
N LYS A 252 1.40 -1.37 15.44
CA LYS A 252 0.92 0.02 15.56
C LYS A 252 1.70 0.86 16.59
N ASP A 253 2.65 0.25 17.30
CA ASP A 253 3.40 0.87 18.40
C ASP A 253 4.65 1.65 17.94
N GLY A 254 4.84 1.82 16.63
CA GLY A 254 5.96 2.58 16.06
C GLY A 254 7.29 1.82 16.03
N LYS A 255 7.37 0.58 16.54
CA LYS A 255 8.64 -0.18 16.63
C LYS A 255 8.94 -1.00 15.37
N ASN A 256 8.51 -0.50 14.22
CA ASN A 256 8.67 -1.18 12.93
C ASN A 256 10.07 -0.94 12.36
N SER A 257 11.00 -1.88 12.61
CA SER A 257 12.27 -1.94 11.87
C SER A 257 12.26 -3.10 10.89
N PHE A 258 12.58 -2.82 9.62
CA PHE A 258 12.82 -3.81 8.59
C PHE A 258 13.79 -4.88 9.09
N THR A 259 14.94 -4.48 9.61
CA THR A 259 15.98 -5.43 10.05
C THR A 259 15.45 -6.38 11.11
N LYS A 260 14.68 -5.85 12.08
CA LYS A 260 14.06 -6.67 13.11
C LYS A 260 13.03 -7.64 12.50
N LEU A 261 12.03 -7.11 11.80
CA LEU A 261 10.92 -7.91 11.26
C LEU A 261 11.39 -8.95 10.22
N PHE A 262 12.38 -8.59 9.41
CA PHE A 262 12.98 -9.48 8.43
C PHE A 262 13.74 -10.62 9.12
N ASN A 263 14.55 -10.32 10.15
CA ASN A 263 15.21 -11.38 10.93
C ASN A 263 14.18 -12.27 11.65
N ASP A 264 13.16 -11.69 12.27
CA ASP A 264 12.10 -12.42 12.98
C ASP A 264 11.38 -13.40 12.05
N TYR A 265 11.17 -13.06 10.77
CA TYR A 265 10.61 -13.99 9.79
C TYR A 265 11.46 -15.26 9.59
N PHE A 266 12.79 -15.14 9.61
CA PHE A 266 13.70 -16.30 9.49
C PHE A 266 13.91 -17.05 10.81
N SER A 267 13.70 -16.40 11.95
CA SER A 267 13.91 -16.97 13.29
C SER A 267 12.73 -16.68 14.21
N GLU A 268 11.56 -17.21 13.87
CA GLU A 268 10.32 -16.95 14.60
C GLU A 268 10.24 -17.84 15.86
N TYR A 269 10.21 -17.19 17.03
CA TYR A 269 9.92 -17.86 18.29
C TYR A 269 8.43 -17.74 18.61
N VAL A 270 7.71 -18.86 18.56
CA VAL A 270 6.28 -18.88 18.91
C VAL A 270 6.18 -19.01 20.43
N ALA A 271 6.04 -17.87 21.10
CA ALA A 271 6.09 -17.73 22.56
C ALA A 271 5.16 -18.69 23.32
N ASP A 272 4.02 -19.05 22.72
CA ASP A 272 2.97 -19.79 23.40
C ASP A 272 3.06 -21.32 23.27
N SER A 273 4.08 -21.87 22.59
CA SER A 273 4.10 -23.31 22.28
C SER A 273 5.45 -24.04 22.39
N HIS A 274 6.51 -23.41 22.92
CA HIS A 274 7.89 -23.91 22.83
C HIS A 274 8.32 -24.24 21.39
N ASN A 275 7.58 -23.75 20.37
CA ASN A 275 7.85 -24.04 18.98
C ASN A 275 8.75 -22.96 18.38
N GLN A 276 9.99 -23.32 18.08
CA GLN A 276 10.89 -22.53 17.27
C GLN A 276 10.70 -22.89 15.79
N ILE A 277 10.38 -21.89 14.98
CA ILE A 277 10.34 -22.02 13.53
C ILE A 277 11.56 -21.31 12.96
N THR A 278 12.40 -22.06 12.27
CA THR A 278 13.53 -21.50 11.51
C THR A 278 13.23 -21.62 10.03
N ARG A 279 13.44 -20.54 9.28
CA ARG A 279 13.33 -20.51 7.83
C ARG A 279 14.69 -20.12 7.24
N TRP A 280 14.96 -20.54 6.02
CA TRP A 280 16.13 -20.12 5.26
C TRP A 280 15.91 -20.36 3.77
N PHE A 281 16.65 -19.66 2.93
CA PHE A 281 16.74 -19.98 1.52
C PHE A 281 17.68 -21.16 1.30
N SER A 282 17.19 -22.24 0.67
CA SER A 282 17.99 -23.41 0.29
C SER A 282 19.06 -23.05 -0.74
N THR A 283 18.71 -22.19 -1.69
CA THR A 283 19.60 -21.59 -2.69
C THR A 283 19.40 -20.08 -2.71
N ALA A 284 20.40 -19.31 -3.11
CA ALA A 284 20.25 -17.86 -3.20
C ALA A 284 19.18 -17.49 -4.26
N PRO A 285 18.11 -16.75 -3.90
CA PRO A 285 17.15 -16.29 -4.88
C PRO A 285 17.78 -15.18 -5.74
N LYS A 286 17.42 -15.11 -7.03
CA LYS A 286 17.78 -13.98 -7.90
C LYS A 286 17.13 -12.66 -7.45
N GLY A 287 16.00 -12.77 -6.77
CA GLY A 287 15.29 -11.68 -6.12
C GLY A 287 14.03 -12.19 -5.41
N PHE A 288 13.43 -11.35 -4.59
CA PHE A 288 12.26 -11.71 -3.79
C PHE A 288 11.41 -10.48 -3.44
N LEU A 289 10.12 -10.74 -3.24
CA LEU A 289 9.17 -9.73 -2.78
C LEU A 289 9.13 -9.71 -1.24
N VAL A 290 9.07 -8.50 -0.69
CA VAL A 290 8.80 -8.24 0.72
C VAL A 290 7.54 -7.39 0.82
N GLN A 291 6.58 -7.82 1.65
CA GLN A 291 5.35 -7.07 1.90
C GLN A 291 5.37 -6.50 3.32
N ALA A 292 5.28 -5.17 3.45
CA ALA A 292 4.93 -4.56 4.73
C ALA A 292 3.42 -4.66 4.93
N LYS A 293 2.97 -5.46 5.92
CA LYS A 293 1.55 -5.63 6.25
C LYS A 293 0.99 -4.37 6.93
N ARG A 294 0.77 -3.33 6.13
CA ARG A 294 0.34 -1.99 6.57
C ARG A 294 -1.14 -1.89 6.94
N PHE A 295 -1.92 -2.96 6.83
CA PHE A 295 -3.32 -2.95 7.20
C PHE A 295 -3.58 -3.96 8.30
N THR A 296 -4.12 -3.49 9.41
CA THR A 296 -4.47 -4.32 10.58
C THR A 296 -5.88 -4.02 11.03
N TRP A 297 -6.47 -4.93 11.79
CA TRP A 297 -7.71 -4.68 12.51
C TRP A 297 -7.39 -3.97 13.83
N ASN A 298 -8.18 -2.97 14.21
CA ASN A 298 -8.16 -2.40 15.56
C ASN A 298 -9.10 -3.17 16.50
N ALA A 299 -9.11 -2.80 17.78
CA ALA A 299 -9.97 -3.43 18.79
C ALA A 299 -11.47 -3.30 18.44
N GLU A 300 -11.84 -2.26 17.69
CA GLU A 300 -13.20 -2.01 17.22
C GLU A 300 -13.58 -2.80 15.95
N GLY A 301 -12.72 -3.71 15.46
CA GLY A 301 -13.01 -4.52 14.27
C GLY A 301 -13.02 -3.73 12.96
N THR A 302 -12.38 -2.55 12.92
CA THR A 302 -12.19 -1.72 11.74
C THR A 302 -10.79 -1.92 11.16
N ARG A 303 -10.69 -2.06 9.83
CA ARG A 303 -9.41 -2.19 9.14
C ARG A 303 -8.74 -0.81 9.02
N VAL A 304 -7.61 -0.64 9.71
CA VAL A 304 -6.85 0.60 9.77
C VAL A 304 -5.47 0.46 9.11
N LYS A 305 -4.95 1.57 8.58
CA LYS A 305 -3.61 1.60 7.98
C LYS A 305 -2.55 2.04 8.99
N ILE A 306 -1.48 1.26 9.10
CA ILE A 306 -0.23 1.61 9.79
C ILE A 306 0.58 2.51 8.85
N ARG A 307 0.73 3.78 9.25
CA ARG A 307 1.40 4.82 8.44
C ARG A 307 2.88 4.97 8.78
N ASP A 308 3.34 4.31 9.83
CA ASP A 308 4.71 4.36 10.30
C ASP A 308 5.68 4.05 9.16
N SER A 309 6.76 4.82 9.09
CA SER A 309 7.84 4.56 8.15
C SER A 309 8.52 3.24 8.48
N MET A 310 8.98 2.52 7.46
CA MET A 310 9.85 1.37 7.60
C MET A 310 11.21 1.68 6.96
N ASP A 311 12.29 1.36 7.65
CA ASP A 311 13.68 1.56 7.25
C ASP A 311 14.16 0.48 6.25
N PHE A 312 13.50 0.37 5.10
CA PHE A 312 13.92 -0.55 4.05
C PHE A 312 15.37 -0.24 3.60
N PRO A 313 16.31 -1.19 3.73
CA PRO A 313 17.71 -0.96 3.36
C PRO A 313 17.90 -0.88 1.84
N MET A 314 18.70 0.08 1.36
CA MET A 314 19.11 0.10 -0.05
C MET A 314 20.16 -0.97 -0.38
N THR A 315 20.73 -1.60 0.64
CA THR A 315 21.68 -2.71 0.53
C THR A 315 21.38 -3.71 1.64
N LEU A 316 20.85 -4.86 1.26
CA LEU A 316 20.49 -5.95 2.15
C LEU A 316 21.46 -7.11 1.93
N GLN A 317 22.17 -7.51 2.98
CA GLN A 317 22.97 -8.73 2.96
C GLN A 317 22.24 -9.82 3.72
N LEU A 318 22.02 -10.96 3.07
CA LEU A 318 21.48 -12.14 3.75
C LEU A 318 22.55 -12.71 4.69
N LYS A 319 22.16 -13.00 5.92
CA LYS A 319 23.03 -13.67 6.88
C LYS A 319 23.22 -15.14 6.49
N LYS A 320 24.28 -15.77 7.01
CA LYS A 320 24.59 -17.18 6.74
C LYS A 320 23.46 -18.12 7.16
N GLU A 321 22.73 -17.76 8.21
CA GLU A 321 21.58 -18.51 8.70
C GLU A 321 20.35 -18.37 7.80
N GLN A 322 20.29 -17.29 6.99
CA GLN A 322 19.17 -16.98 6.10
C GLN A 322 19.37 -17.59 4.70
N CYS A 323 20.59 -17.89 4.28
CA CYS A 323 20.90 -18.51 2.99
C CYS A 323 22.14 -19.42 3.09
N LYS A 324 21.96 -20.71 2.78
CA LYS A 324 23.03 -21.73 2.93
C LYS A 324 24.21 -21.53 1.96
N GLU A 325 23.99 -20.91 0.79
CA GLU A 325 25.00 -20.69 -0.26
C GLU A 325 25.97 -19.50 0.01
N GLY A 326 25.84 -18.83 1.17
CA GLY A 326 26.70 -17.73 1.58
C GLY A 326 26.08 -16.34 1.38
N SER A 327 26.81 -15.29 1.80
CA SER A 327 26.29 -13.92 1.78
C SER A 327 26.10 -13.44 0.33
N ARG A 328 24.89 -12.97 0.04
CA ARG A 328 24.54 -12.28 -1.20
C ARG A 328 23.99 -10.90 -0.86
N THR A 329 24.30 -9.93 -1.70
CA THR A 329 23.83 -8.55 -1.57
C THR A 329 22.65 -8.31 -2.48
N PHE A 330 21.61 -7.71 -1.92
CA PHE A 330 20.38 -7.34 -2.59
C PHE A 330 20.15 -5.83 -2.48
N SER A 331 19.51 -5.26 -3.49
CA SER A 331 19.07 -3.86 -3.48
C SER A 331 17.66 -3.76 -4.04
N PRO A 332 16.85 -2.80 -3.56
CA PRO A 332 15.54 -2.59 -4.14
C PRO A 332 15.69 -2.03 -5.55
N ASP A 333 14.95 -2.62 -6.50
CA ASP A 333 14.85 -2.15 -7.89
C ASP A 333 13.39 -1.84 -8.29
N ALA A 334 12.41 -2.22 -7.46
CA ALA A 334 11.03 -1.77 -7.60
C ALA A 334 10.28 -1.79 -6.25
N PHE A 335 9.29 -0.92 -6.09
CA PHE A 335 8.38 -0.96 -4.96
C PHE A 335 7.04 -0.31 -5.28
N ILE A 336 6.00 -0.70 -4.53
CA ILE A 336 4.65 -0.15 -4.64
C ILE A 336 4.31 0.59 -3.34
N ILE A 337 3.73 1.77 -3.47
CA ILE A 337 3.16 2.54 -2.36
C ILE A 337 1.64 2.56 -2.49
N HIS A 338 0.95 2.34 -1.38
CA HIS A 338 -0.47 2.69 -1.26
C HIS A 338 -0.59 4.07 -0.63
N HIS A 339 -1.17 5.04 -1.34
CA HIS A 339 -1.53 6.37 -0.83
C HIS A 339 -2.98 6.34 -0.36
N GLY A 340 -3.26 6.65 0.89
CA GLY A 340 -4.63 6.57 1.39
C GLY A 340 -4.68 6.18 2.85
N ALA A 341 -5.84 6.40 3.46
CA ALA A 341 -6.06 6.23 4.89
C ALA A 341 -6.63 4.86 5.27
N SER A 342 -7.28 4.16 4.34
CA SER A 342 -7.97 2.89 4.59
C SER A 342 -7.52 1.80 3.62
N ALA A 343 -7.92 0.55 3.87
CA ALA A 343 -7.67 -0.54 2.92
C ALA A 343 -8.65 -0.55 1.74
N ASN A 344 -9.77 0.18 1.86
CA ASN A 344 -10.87 0.17 0.90
C ASN A 344 -10.84 1.42 0.00
N SER A 345 -9.91 2.35 0.27
CA SER A 345 -9.74 3.57 -0.49
C SER A 345 -8.30 4.06 -0.45
N GLY A 346 -7.83 4.44 -1.63
CA GLY A 346 -6.53 5.03 -1.82
C GLY A 346 -6.11 5.00 -3.28
N HIS A 347 -4.80 5.07 -3.50
CA HIS A 347 -4.20 5.12 -4.81
C HIS A 347 -2.87 4.38 -4.77
N TYR A 348 -2.68 3.37 -5.60
CA TYR A 348 -1.42 2.66 -5.69
C TYR A 348 -0.54 3.28 -6.77
N THR A 349 0.73 3.50 -6.45
CA THR A 349 1.75 3.95 -7.40
C THR A 349 2.96 3.03 -7.34
N ALA A 350 3.65 2.88 -8.46
CA ALA A 350 4.88 2.11 -8.53
C ALA A 350 6.10 3.03 -8.62
N TYR A 351 7.21 2.59 -8.03
CA TYR A 351 8.54 3.08 -8.29
C TYR A 351 9.33 1.95 -8.91
N ILE A 352 9.97 2.18 -10.04
CA ILE A 352 10.79 1.18 -10.72
C ILE A 352 12.14 1.76 -11.09
N ARG A 353 13.17 0.92 -11.07
CA ARG A 353 14.51 1.25 -11.54
C ARG A 353 14.71 0.65 -12.92
N ARG A 354 14.72 1.51 -13.95
CA ARG A 354 14.90 1.11 -15.36
C ARG A 354 16.02 1.93 -15.98
N SER A 355 16.93 1.25 -16.69
CA SER A 355 18.09 1.86 -17.35
C SER A 355 18.92 2.76 -16.41
N GLY A 356 19.08 2.33 -15.16
CA GLY A 356 19.86 3.04 -14.14
C GLY A 356 19.12 4.15 -13.39
N TYR A 357 17.94 4.57 -13.87
CA TYR A 357 17.15 5.66 -13.30
C TYR A 357 15.93 5.16 -12.54
N TRP A 358 15.50 5.91 -11.53
CA TRP A 358 14.23 5.68 -10.85
C TRP A 358 13.10 6.42 -11.56
N TRP A 359 11.96 5.75 -11.64
CA TRP A 359 10.73 6.27 -12.24
C TRP A 359 9.59 6.09 -11.26
N HIS A 360 8.90 7.17 -10.95
CA HIS A 360 7.62 7.14 -10.27
C HIS A 360 6.50 7.07 -11.31
N ILE A 361 5.65 6.05 -11.19
CA ILE A 361 4.57 5.75 -12.12
C ILE A 361 3.25 5.78 -11.35
N SER A 362 2.43 6.76 -11.69
CA SER A 362 1.08 6.95 -11.20
C SER A 362 0.11 6.88 -12.37
N ASP A 363 -0.36 5.67 -12.67
CA ASP A 363 -1.18 5.36 -13.83
C ASP A 363 -0.51 5.83 -15.14
N SER A 364 -1.10 6.80 -15.85
CA SER A 364 -0.55 7.34 -17.10
C SER A 364 0.57 8.37 -16.87
N HIS A 365 0.77 8.83 -15.64
CA HIS A 365 1.77 9.83 -15.31
C HIS A 365 3.07 9.16 -14.89
N VAL A 366 4.12 9.41 -15.67
CA VAL A 366 5.46 8.86 -15.45
C VAL A 366 6.41 10.02 -15.24
N THR A 367 7.15 9.99 -14.12
CA THR A 367 8.12 11.02 -13.76
C THR A 367 9.42 10.37 -13.33
N GLN A 368 10.54 10.77 -13.93
CA GLN A 368 11.85 10.40 -13.42
C GLN A 368 12.05 11.01 -12.03
N VAL A 369 12.60 10.24 -11.10
CA VAL A 369 12.94 10.71 -9.74
C VAL A 369 14.40 10.40 -9.45
N ASN A 370 15.02 11.19 -8.60
CA ASN A 370 16.39 10.95 -8.19
C ASN A 370 16.48 9.87 -7.08
N ASN A 371 17.70 9.43 -6.77
CA ASN A 371 17.92 8.39 -5.75
C ASN A 371 17.42 8.79 -4.36
N LEU A 372 17.55 10.07 -3.97
CA LEU A 372 17.12 10.55 -2.66
C LEU A 372 15.59 10.54 -2.53
N GLU A 373 14.88 10.94 -3.58
CA GLU A 373 13.42 10.88 -3.65
C GLU A 373 12.93 9.44 -3.53
N ALA A 374 13.54 8.51 -4.28
CA ALA A 374 13.22 7.08 -4.19
C ALA A 374 13.53 6.51 -2.78
N GLN A 375 14.68 6.88 -2.19
CA GLN A 375 15.07 6.49 -0.81
C GLN A 375 14.12 7.02 0.26
N ASN A 376 13.52 8.18 0.05
CA ASN A 376 12.52 8.70 0.98
C ASN A 376 11.16 8.04 0.76
N ALA A 377 10.77 7.83 -0.51
CA ALA A 377 9.49 7.21 -0.86
C ALA A 377 9.38 5.76 -0.39
N ILE A 378 10.46 4.96 -0.50
CA ILE A 378 10.44 3.54 -0.12
C ILE A 378 10.09 3.32 1.36
N LYS A 379 10.28 4.31 2.23
CA LYS A 379 9.90 4.24 3.65
C LYS A 379 8.41 3.98 3.87
N SER A 380 7.57 4.36 2.90
CA SER A 380 6.12 4.13 2.89
C SER A 380 5.71 2.97 2.00
N ALA A 381 6.67 2.19 1.45
CA ALA A 381 6.40 1.08 0.56
C ALA A 381 5.52 0.02 1.23
N TYR A 382 4.53 -0.44 0.47
CA TYR A 382 3.66 -1.55 0.79
C TYR A 382 4.28 -2.88 0.34
N ILE A 383 4.88 -2.89 -0.85
CA ILE A 383 5.61 -4.03 -1.41
C ILE A 383 6.95 -3.51 -1.92
N VAL A 384 8.02 -4.26 -1.68
CA VAL A 384 9.36 -3.99 -2.20
C VAL A 384 9.88 -5.25 -2.88
N HIS A 385 10.38 -5.11 -4.10
CA HIS A 385 11.17 -6.15 -4.75
C HIS A 385 12.65 -5.89 -4.47
N TYR A 386 13.33 -6.89 -3.93
CA TYR A 386 14.77 -6.92 -3.77
C TYR A 386 15.38 -7.79 -4.86
N ALA A 387 16.29 -7.22 -5.63
CA ALA A 387 17.06 -7.93 -6.64
C ALA A 387 18.47 -8.20 -6.14
N GLN A 388 19.01 -9.37 -6.46
CA GLN A 388 20.42 -9.65 -6.24
C GLN A 388 21.24 -8.69 -7.10
N ALA A 389 22.27 -8.07 -6.51
CA ALA A 389 23.21 -7.28 -7.29
C ALA A 389 23.81 -8.17 -8.39
N ALA A 390 23.76 -7.72 -9.65
CA ALA A 390 24.44 -8.41 -10.73
C ALA A 390 25.91 -8.58 -10.32
N ALA A 391 26.41 -9.82 -10.37
CA ALA A 391 27.85 -10.04 -10.26
C ALA A 391 28.50 -9.14 -11.32
N GLN A 392 29.37 -8.22 -10.92
CA GLN A 392 30.20 -7.51 -11.89
C GLN A 392 30.91 -8.61 -12.68
N ALA A 393 30.57 -8.76 -13.95
CA ALA A 393 31.30 -9.63 -14.85
C ALA A 393 32.74 -9.10 -14.85
N SER A 394 33.63 -9.85 -14.21
CA SER A 394 35.06 -9.57 -14.11
C SER A 394 35.73 -9.69 -15.46
#